data_AF-A0A3A8JX74-F1
#
_entry.id   AF-A0A3A8JX74-F1
#
_cell.length_a   1.000
_cell.length_b   1.000
_cell.length_c   1.000
_cell.angle_alpha   90.00
_cell.angle_beta   90.00
_cell.angle_gamma   90.00
#
_symmetry.space_group_name_H-M   'P 1'
#
loop_
_entity.id
_entity.type
_entity.pdbx_description
1 polymer ?
#
loop_
_entity_poly.entity_id
_entity_poly.type
_entity_poly.pdbx_seq_one_letter_code
_entity_poly.pdbx_strand_id
1 'polypeptide(L)'
;MRNIWKVGALGAVFGAVLSVGGCQDFDAAYEKCVAEGRCEPDGGTADAGDGGRSDAGDAGPECIPSSIPDQPDDQGLDTDCDGVDGVADAGYFVDPAGGNDTTGDGSRERPFGTLAHALEQVRTNASGRTTLYLARGTYNEASTEVTVPVSLHGGYSRRGTTNDWDRFTDGGTLIDGGTLAFTVRDVTDARVLLDGLHIASNDALNDSESSIALRAIHTANLQLHNTRVEAGLGGPGNKGSPASPDVKGAPGIPGGAAQPSGTGSIPGDQGTGGTSTCSVSGAGVGGPGGSGVVRDQGETGGTGEPATKGGAGGADAGPVDNSGAFNCVGGPGLDGDPGAEGTPGGPGDAGFGMGFLNVDAGVWVTRPTQKGAPGVGGRIGAGGGGGGSGGTCSDRTVKATETAASG
;
A
#
# COMPACT_ATOMS: atom_id res chain seq x y z
N MET A 1 -20.49 11.49 26.13
CA MET A 1 -21.46 10.70 25.34
C MET A 1 -20.64 9.78 24.45
N ARG A 2 -20.47 8.49 24.81
CA ARG A 2 -21.17 7.31 24.22
C ARG A 2 -21.01 7.29 22.68
N ASN A 3 -20.43 6.29 22.00
CA ASN A 3 -20.35 4.85 22.24
C ASN A 3 -19.20 4.20 21.43
N ILE A 4 -18.64 3.13 22.01
CA ILE A 4 -17.75 2.14 21.38
C ILE A 4 -18.61 0.87 21.17
N TRP A 5 -18.53 0.21 20.02
CA TRP A 5 -19.00 -1.16 19.68
C TRP A 5 -18.35 -1.50 18.33
N LYS A 6 -17.73 -2.66 18.01
CA LYS A 6 -17.61 -3.98 18.63
C LYS A 6 -16.27 -4.60 18.22
N VAL A 7 -15.60 -5.30 19.14
CA VAL A 7 -14.61 -6.33 18.84
C VAL A 7 -15.32 -7.68 18.85
N GLY A 8 -15.21 -8.42 17.75
CA GLY A 8 -15.64 -9.81 17.63
C GLY A 8 -14.52 -10.76 18.03
N ALA A 9 -14.86 -11.70 18.89
CA ALA A 9 -14.00 -12.67 19.55
C ALA A 9 -13.40 -13.73 18.63
N LEU A 10 -12.19 -14.18 18.94
CA LEU A 10 -11.77 -15.61 18.98
C LEU A 10 -10.31 -15.69 19.45
N GLY A 11 -10.09 -16.26 20.64
CA GLY A 11 -8.75 -16.48 21.18
C GLY A 11 -8.71 -16.62 22.71
N ALA A 12 -9.62 -17.42 23.26
CA ALA A 12 -9.62 -17.78 24.67
C ALA A 12 -8.64 -18.94 24.92
N VAL A 13 -7.62 -18.74 25.76
CA VAL A 13 -7.21 -19.60 26.90
C VAL A 13 -6.31 -18.72 27.79
N PHE A 14 -6.49 -18.79 29.12
CA PHE A 14 -5.85 -18.01 30.21
C PHE A 14 -6.49 -16.64 30.53
N GLY A 15 -7.67 -16.69 31.17
CA GLY A 15 -8.34 -15.48 31.66
C GLY A 15 -9.51 -15.74 32.60
N ALA A 16 -9.34 -16.65 33.56
CA ALA A 16 -10.16 -16.71 34.77
C ALA A 16 -9.14 -16.78 35.92
N VAL A 17 -8.96 -15.76 36.73
CA VAL A 17 -9.90 -15.19 37.69
C VAL A 17 -9.41 -13.78 38.00
N LEU A 18 -10.18 -12.72 37.72
CA LEU A 18 -10.03 -11.44 38.41
C LEU A 18 -11.33 -10.64 38.31
N SER A 19 -12.28 -10.96 39.18
CA SER A 19 -13.38 -10.06 39.53
C SER A 19 -13.85 -10.30 40.97
N VAL A 20 -12.94 -10.10 41.93
CA VAL A 20 -13.35 -9.73 43.29
C VAL A 20 -12.36 -8.70 43.80
N GLY A 21 -12.87 -7.52 44.15
CA GLY A 21 -12.08 -6.49 44.82
C GLY A 21 -11.51 -7.02 46.12
N GLY A 22 -10.19 -6.96 46.24
CA GLY A 22 -9.46 -7.20 47.46
C GLY A 22 -8.02 -6.84 47.19
N CYS A 23 -7.51 -5.79 47.83
CA CYS A 23 -6.09 -5.47 47.83
C CYS A 23 -5.33 -6.75 48.19
N GLN A 24 -4.63 -7.35 47.24
CA GLN A 24 -3.76 -8.48 47.53
C GLN A 24 -2.53 -7.89 48.18
N ASP A 25 -2.29 -8.27 49.43
CA ASP A 25 -1.06 -8.00 50.14
C ASP A 25 0.04 -8.87 49.49
N PHE A 26 0.75 -8.27 48.53
CA PHE A 26 1.80 -8.94 47.78
C PHE A 26 2.96 -9.34 48.69
N ASP A 27 3.16 -8.64 49.80
CA ASP A 27 4.21 -8.97 50.78
C ASP A 27 3.84 -10.26 51.52
N ALA A 28 2.59 -10.41 51.97
CA ALA A 28 2.11 -11.64 52.60
C ALA A 28 2.09 -12.85 51.63
N ALA A 29 1.78 -12.61 50.35
CA ALA A 29 1.84 -13.65 49.32
C ALA A 29 3.27 -14.09 49.00
N TYR A 30 4.23 -13.16 49.03
CA TYR A 30 5.65 -13.43 48.85
C TYR A 30 6.24 -14.18 50.05
N GLU A 31 5.96 -13.75 51.29
CA GLU A 31 6.39 -14.45 52.51
C GLU A 31 5.90 -15.90 52.56
N LYS A 32 4.65 -16.14 52.15
CA LYS A 32 4.09 -17.49 52.06
C LYS A 32 4.76 -18.33 50.98
N CYS A 33 5.13 -17.73 49.84
CA CYS A 33 5.85 -18.43 48.78
C CYS A 33 7.27 -18.84 49.20
N VAL A 34 7.95 -17.97 49.96
CA VAL A 34 9.26 -18.26 50.57
C VAL A 34 9.14 -19.34 51.66
N ALA A 35 8.12 -19.26 52.53
CA ALA A 35 7.88 -20.25 53.58
C ALA A 35 7.53 -21.65 53.02
N GLU A 36 6.87 -21.70 51.85
CA GLU A 36 6.55 -22.95 51.13
C GLU A 36 7.71 -23.46 50.25
N GLY A 37 8.85 -22.75 50.19
CA GLY A 37 10.01 -23.14 49.38
C GLY A 37 9.76 -23.10 47.87
N ARG A 38 8.77 -22.33 47.42
CA ARG A 38 8.35 -22.22 46.01
C ARG A 38 8.90 -20.98 45.31
N CYS A 39 9.35 -20.01 46.09
CA CYS A 39 10.08 -18.85 45.63
C CYS A 39 11.45 -18.89 46.31
N GLU A 40 12.48 -19.31 45.59
CA GLU A 40 13.86 -19.23 46.07
C GLU A 40 14.34 -17.78 45.87
N PRO A 41 14.83 -17.09 46.92
CA PRO A 41 15.78 -16.03 46.71
C PRO A 41 17.09 -16.69 46.31
N ASP A 42 17.68 -16.26 45.18
CA ASP A 42 19.07 -16.59 44.84
C ASP A 42 19.95 -16.23 46.04
N GLY A 43 20.33 -17.28 46.75
CA GLY A 43 20.95 -17.25 48.05
C GLY A 43 21.57 -18.60 48.27
N GLY A 44 22.62 -18.86 47.49
CA GLY A 44 23.54 -19.97 47.70
C GLY A 44 23.90 -20.08 49.17
N THR A 45 23.92 -21.32 49.61
CA THR A 45 24.19 -21.77 50.98
C THR A 45 25.26 -20.95 51.67
N ALA A 46 24.88 -20.27 52.76
CA ALA A 46 25.80 -19.88 53.80
C ALA A 46 26.41 -21.16 54.39
N ASP A 47 27.65 -21.46 54.03
CA ASP A 47 28.55 -22.16 54.96
C ASP A 47 29.25 -21.11 55.81
N ALA A 48 29.23 -21.36 57.11
CA ALA A 48 29.55 -20.41 58.14
C ALA A 48 31.05 -20.44 58.45
N GLY A 49 31.70 -19.29 58.31
CA GLY A 49 32.85 -18.93 59.14
C GLY A 49 34.14 -18.66 58.39
N ASP A 50 34.37 -17.39 58.05
CA ASP A 50 35.54 -16.67 58.60
C ASP A 50 35.29 -15.16 58.50
N GLY A 51 35.58 -14.46 59.59
CA GLY A 51 35.38 -13.02 59.69
C GLY A 51 36.60 -12.27 59.19
N GLY A 52 36.47 -11.53 58.10
CA GLY A 52 37.49 -10.60 57.62
C GLY A 52 36.88 -9.44 56.84
N ARG A 53 36.96 -8.22 57.39
CA ARG A 53 36.65 -6.97 56.69
C ARG A 53 37.75 -6.63 55.67
N SER A 54 37.36 -6.43 54.42
CA SER A 54 38.01 -5.65 53.34
C SER A 54 37.19 -5.96 52.08
N ASP A 55 36.99 -5.16 51.05
CA ASP A 55 37.29 -3.79 50.60
C ASP A 55 36.54 -3.71 49.24
N ALA A 56 36.44 -2.54 48.63
CA ALA A 56 35.72 -2.24 47.39
C ALA A 56 35.82 -3.29 46.26
N GLY A 57 34.70 -3.50 45.54
CA GLY A 57 34.67 -4.13 44.22
C GLY A 57 33.89 -5.43 44.17
N ASP A 58 32.56 -5.34 44.13
CA ASP A 58 31.70 -6.47 43.76
C ASP A 58 31.83 -6.66 42.23
N ALA A 59 32.90 -7.32 41.82
CA ALA A 59 33.02 -7.87 40.49
C ALA A 59 32.03 -9.03 40.39
N GLY A 60 31.14 -8.95 39.39
CA GLY A 60 30.37 -10.11 38.93
C GLY A 60 31.30 -11.30 38.59
N PRO A 61 30.73 -12.49 38.30
CA PRO A 61 31.52 -13.70 38.12
C PRO A 61 32.70 -13.44 37.19
N GLU A 62 33.92 -13.71 37.69
CA GLU A 62 35.16 -13.60 36.96
C GLU A 62 35.02 -14.44 35.68
N CYS A 63 35.18 -13.81 34.51
CA CYS A 63 35.16 -14.54 33.24
C CYS A 63 36.39 -15.46 33.23
N ILE A 64 36.15 -16.77 33.09
CA ILE A 64 37.22 -17.78 33.05
C ILE A 64 37.36 -18.25 31.60
N PRO A 65 38.48 -17.93 30.91
CA PRO A 65 38.68 -18.33 29.53
C PRO A 65 38.63 -19.85 29.40
N SER A 66 37.88 -20.32 28.39
CA SER A 66 37.80 -21.73 28.04
C SER A 66 38.55 -22.00 26.73
N SER A 67 38.76 -23.28 26.41
CA SER A 67 39.40 -23.69 25.15
C SER A 67 38.40 -23.85 23.99
N ILE A 68 37.13 -23.50 24.19
CA ILE A 68 36.10 -23.54 23.16
C ILE A 68 36.25 -22.28 22.29
N PRO A 69 36.21 -22.37 20.95
CA PRO A 69 36.25 -21.20 20.09
C PRO A 69 35.11 -20.23 20.40
N ASP A 70 35.46 -18.97 20.60
CA ASP A 70 34.52 -17.90 20.85
C ASP A 70 33.86 -17.46 19.53
N GLN A 71 32.58 -17.77 19.36
CA GLN A 71 31.80 -17.49 18.15
C GLN A 71 30.51 -16.80 18.57
N PRO A 72 30.03 -15.80 17.81
CA PRO A 72 28.76 -15.16 18.12
C PRO A 72 27.64 -16.20 18.26
N ASP A 73 27.06 -16.29 19.46
CA ASP A 73 26.03 -17.28 19.78
C ASP A 73 24.82 -16.66 20.48
N ASP A 74 23.78 -17.48 20.67
CA ASP A 74 22.51 -17.01 21.27
C ASP A 74 22.59 -16.86 22.80
N GLN A 75 23.62 -17.43 23.42
CA GLN A 75 23.86 -17.34 24.86
C GLN A 75 24.68 -16.09 25.22
N GLY A 76 25.31 -15.45 24.22
CA GLY A 76 26.10 -14.23 24.40
C GLY A 76 27.36 -14.49 25.23
N LEU A 77 27.92 -15.69 25.15
CA LEU A 77 28.99 -16.14 26.04
C LEU A 77 30.37 -15.76 25.49
N ASP A 78 30.98 -14.74 26.09
CA ASP A 78 32.40 -14.43 25.90
C ASP A 78 33.25 -15.57 26.50
N THR A 79 33.73 -16.45 25.63
CA THR A 79 34.32 -17.72 26.02
C THR A 79 35.84 -17.63 26.18
N ASP A 80 36.48 -16.65 25.55
CA ASP A 80 37.92 -16.37 25.71
C ASP A 80 38.21 -15.12 26.57
N CYS A 81 37.16 -14.51 27.11
CA CYS A 81 37.18 -13.34 27.99
C CYS A 81 37.85 -12.13 27.35
N ASP A 82 37.72 -11.99 26.03
CA ASP A 82 38.33 -10.88 25.31
C ASP A 82 37.50 -9.59 25.43
N GLY A 83 36.25 -9.68 25.92
CA GLY A 83 35.28 -8.59 26.03
C GLY A 83 34.27 -8.55 24.88
N VAL A 84 34.13 -9.60 24.08
CA VAL A 84 33.16 -9.73 22.98
C VAL A 84 32.56 -11.14 23.00
N ASP A 85 31.28 -11.26 22.63
CA ASP A 85 30.75 -12.53 22.15
C ASP A 85 31.13 -12.71 20.67
N GLY A 86 32.27 -13.37 20.44
CA GLY A 86 32.91 -13.61 19.14
C GLY A 86 34.32 -13.00 19.03
N VAL A 87 35.15 -13.55 18.14
CA VAL A 87 36.54 -13.07 17.96
C VAL A 87 36.62 -11.60 17.53
N ALA A 88 37.09 -10.70 18.40
CA ALA A 88 37.15 -9.26 18.13
C ALA A 88 37.95 -8.91 16.85
N ASP A 89 39.05 -9.62 16.61
CA ASP A 89 39.92 -9.38 15.44
C ASP A 89 39.33 -9.84 14.11
N ALA A 90 38.28 -10.67 14.13
CA ALA A 90 37.64 -11.21 12.92
C ALA A 90 36.72 -10.21 12.21
N GLY A 91 36.38 -9.10 12.86
CA GLY A 91 35.33 -8.20 12.37
C GLY A 91 35.51 -6.72 12.67
N TYR A 92 34.52 -5.95 12.23
CA TYR A 92 34.38 -4.52 12.52
C TYR A 92 33.15 -4.27 13.39
N PHE A 93 33.26 -3.28 14.27
CA PHE A 93 32.20 -2.86 15.18
C PHE A 93 31.47 -1.64 14.62
N VAL A 94 30.14 -1.67 14.66
CA VAL A 94 29.28 -0.60 14.15
C VAL A 94 28.26 -0.20 15.19
N ASP A 95 28.23 1.07 15.55
CA ASP A 95 27.32 1.64 16.54
C ASP A 95 26.61 2.87 15.94
N PRO A 96 25.29 2.81 15.68
CA PRO A 96 24.57 3.89 15.04
C PRO A 96 24.36 5.11 15.97
N ALA A 97 24.54 4.95 17.28
CA ALA A 97 24.38 6.01 18.27
C ALA A 97 25.72 6.61 18.71
N GLY A 98 26.75 5.77 18.86
CA GLY A 98 28.07 6.16 19.40
C GLY A 98 29.23 6.12 18.41
N GLY A 99 29.04 5.55 17.21
CA GLY A 99 30.09 5.40 16.19
C GLY A 99 30.31 6.63 15.32
N ASN A 100 31.40 6.61 14.55
CA ASN A 100 31.75 7.71 13.65
C ASN A 100 32.48 7.20 12.39
N ASP A 101 32.01 7.53 11.19
CA ASP A 101 32.65 7.05 9.95
C ASP A 101 33.90 7.85 9.53
N THR A 102 34.14 9.01 10.16
CA THR A 102 35.32 9.85 9.87
C THR A 102 36.46 9.56 10.83
N THR A 103 36.14 9.30 12.10
CA THR A 103 37.12 9.07 13.16
C THR A 103 37.06 7.64 13.72
N GLY A 104 36.09 6.82 13.37
CA GLY A 104 36.08 5.40 13.70
C GLY A 104 37.12 4.65 12.85
N ASP A 105 37.75 3.66 13.44
CA ASP A 105 38.59 2.67 12.74
C ASP A 105 37.93 1.28 12.70
N GLY A 106 36.71 1.18 13.24
CA GLY A 106 35.92 -0.04 13.29
C GLY A 106 36.35 -0.98 14.41
N SER A 107 37.22 -0.54 15.33
CA SER A 107 37.49 -1.21 16.59
C SER A 107 36.34 -1.04 17.60
N ARG A 108 36.40 -1.80 18.70
CA ARG A 108 35.44 -1.70 19.81
C ARG A 108 35.43 -0.32 20.45
N GLU A 109 36.60 0.29 20.55
CA GLU A 109 36.80 1.60 21.17
C GLU A 109 36.32 2.73 20.27
N ARG A 110 36.47 2.56 18.94
CA ARG A 110 36.14 3.54 17.90
C ARG A 110 35.32 2.90 16.75
N PRO A 111 34.08 2.50 17.03
CA PRO A 111 33.23 1.83 16.04
C PRO A 111 32.84 2.77 14.90
N PHE A 112 32.48 2.19 13.76
CA PHE A 112 31.86 2.92 12.65
C PHE A 112 30.45 3.38 13.03
N GLY A 113 30.00 4.47 12.42
CA GLY A 113 28.67 5.05 12.66
C GLY A 113 27.59 4.49 11.72
N THR A 114 27.96 3.97 10.55
CA THR A 114 27.02 3.42 9.58
C THR A 114 27.39 2.02 9.11
N LEU A 115 26.37 1.23 8.79
CA LEU A 115 26.51 -0.10 8.23
C LEU A 115 27.09 -0.04 6.80
N ALA A 116 26.66 0.94 5.99
CA ALA A 116 27.19 1.14 4.65
C ALA A 116 28.71 1.40 4.66
N HIS A 117 29.19 2.21 5.61
CA HIS A 117 30.64 2.44 5.74
C HIS A 117 31.37 1.16 6.14
N ALA A 118 30.84 0.39 7.09
CA ALA A 118 31.46 -0.86 7.51
C ALA A 118 31.54 -1.90 6.38
N LEU A 119 30.47 -2.03 5.58
CA LEU A 119 30.46 -2.91 4.40
C LEU A 119 31.48 -2.47 3.34
N GLU A 120 31.64 -1.17 3.14
CA GLU A 120 32.68 -0.62 2.26
C GLU A 120 34.09 -0.97 2.77
N GLN A 121 34.32 -0.92 4.08
CA GLN A 121 35.59 -1.33 4.68
C GLN A 121 35.86 -2.83 4.50
N VAL A 122 34.87 -3.69 4.70
CA VAL A 122 35.00 -5.14 4.42
C VAL A 122 35.35 -5.37 2.95
N ARG A 123 34.75 -4.60 2.03
CA ARG A 123 34.99 -4.73 0.59
C ARG A 123 36.39 -4.27 0.17
N THR A 124 36.92 -3.22 0.79
CA THR A 124 38.14 -2.54 0.31
C THR A 124 39.38 -2.84 1.12
N ASN A 125 39.23 -3.33 2.36
CA ASN A 125 40.36 -3.53 3.26
C ASN A 125 40.92 -4.95 3.16
N ALA A 126 42.25 -5.06 3.07
CA ALA A 126 42.96 -6.34 2.96
C ALA A 126 43.14 -7.05 4.31
N SER A 127 42.47 -6.57 5.37
CA SER A 127 42.50 -7.17 6.71
C SER A 127 41.96 -8.60 6.73
N GLY A 128 41.17 -8.99 5.73
CA GLY A 128 40.53 -10.30 5.67
C GLY A 128 39.35 -10.45 6.64
N ARG A 129 38.96 -9.37 7.32
CA ARG A 129 37.81 -9.34 8.23
C ARG A 129 36.52 -9.52 7.45
N THR A 130 35.70 -10.46 7.90
CA THR A 130 34.43 -10.83 7.22
C THR A 130 33.25 -10.86 8.18
N THR A 131 33.42 -10.35 9.39
CA THR A 131 32.38 -10.26 10.42
C THR A 131 32.06 -8.80 10.71
N LEU A 132 30.78 -8.49 10.90
CA LEU A 132 30.29 -7.19 11.36
C LEU A 132 29.50 -7.39 12.65
N TYR A 133 29.94 -6.71 13.71
CA TYR A 133 29.28 -6.69 15.01
C TYR A 133 28.45 -5.41 15.11
N LEU A 134 27.13 -5.57 15.12
CA LEU A 134 26.17 -4.48 15.04
C LEU A 134 25.56 -4.22 16.41
N ALA A 135 25.75 -3.00 16.90
CA ALA A 135 25.16 -2.56 18.14
C ALA A 135 23.63 -2.50 18.06
N ARG A 136 23.01 -2.45 19.22
CA ARG A 136 21.59 -2.17 19.36
C ARG A 136 21.28 -0.76 18.88
N GLY A 137 20.26 -0.65 18.04
CA GLY A 137 19.80 0.63 17.52
C GLY A 137 19.08 0.50 16.20
N THR A 138 18.71 1.64 15.63
CA THR A 138 18.10 1.76 14.31
C THR A 138 19.12 2.34 13.33
N TYR A 139 19.44 1.55 12.31
CA TYR A 139 20.27 1.92 11.18
C TYR A 139 19.36 2.47 10.07
N ASN A 140 19.20 3.79 10.04
CA ASN A 140 18.36 4.50 9.08
C ASN A 140 19.13 4.77 7.78
N GLU A 141 19.38 3.72 7.00
CA GLU A 141 20.24 3.75 5.82
C GLU A 141 19.49 3.20 4.61
N ALA A 142 19.09 4.10 3.70
CA ALA A 142 18.39 3.68 2.50
C ALA A 142 19.29 2.82 1.60
N SER A 143 18.74 1.74 1.06
CA SER A 143 19.41 0.89 0.06
C SER A 143 20.74 0.27 0.51
N THR A 144 20.82 -0.25 1.74
CA THR A 144 21.99 -1.01 2.19
C THR A 144 22.22 -2.23 1.27
N GLU A 145 23.45 -2.41 0.79
CA GLU A 145 23.80 -3.47 -0.16
C GLU A 145 25.03 -4.27 0.29
N VAL A 146 24.90 -5.59 0.30
CA VAL A 146 25.98 -6.56 0.54
C VAL A 146 26.40 -7.18 -0.79
N THR A 147 27.64 -6.92 -1.20
CA THR A 147 28.24 -7.42 -2.45
C THR A 147 29.45 -8.32 -2.24
N VAL A 148 29.81 -8.57 -0.97
CA VAL A 148 30.94 -9.40 -0.57
C VAL A 148 30.51 -10.41 0.49
N PRO A 149 31.23 -11.53 0.64
CA PRO A 149 30.95 -12.48 1.72
C PRO A 149 31.16 -11.83 3.09
N VAL A 150 30.12 -11.83 3.92
CA VAL A 150 30.15 -11.19 5.24
C VAL A 150 29.11 -11.82 6.17
N SER A 151 29.42 -11.87 7.46
CA SER A 151 28.50 -12.27 8.52
C SER A 151 28.13 -11.05 9.36
N LEU A 152 26.85 -10.68 9.39
CA LEU A 152 26.32 -9.58 10.19
C LEU A 152 25.66 -10.17 11.44
N HIS A 153 26.14 -9.79 12.61
CA HIS A 153 25.60 -10.21 13.89
C HIS A 153 25.06 -8.98 14.62
N GLY A 154 23.75 -8.97 14.86
CA GLY A 154 23.04 -7.95 15.63
C GLY A 154 22.89 -8.29 17.11
N GLY A 155 22.39 -7.31 17.85
CA GLY A 155 22.05 -7.44 19.27
C GLY A 155 23.17 -7.01 20.23
N TYR A 156 24.27 -6.43 19.74
CA TYR A 156 25.38 -6.07 20.62
C TYR A 156 25.10 -4.83 21.45
N SER A 157 25.49 -4.82 22.71
CA SER A 157 25.44 -3.64 23.57
C SER A 157 26.82 -3.36 24.12
N ARG A 158 27.24 -2.09 24.01
CA ARG A 158 28.50 -1.65 24.61
C ARG A 158 28.29 -1.48 26.11
N ARG A 159 28.97 -2.29 26.92
CA ARG A 159 28.89 -2.23 28.39
C ARG A 159 29.90 -1.21 28.93
N GLY A 160 29.35 -0.15 29.54
CA GLY A 160 30.03 0.71 30.51
C GLY A 160 31.46 1.15 30.18
N THR A 161 32.29 1.28 31.22
CA THR A 161 33.66 1.83 31.16
C THR A 161 34.69 0.90 30.54
N THR A 162 34.36 -0.36 30.28
CA THR A 162 35.25 -1.40 29.75
C THR A 162 35.19 -1.52 28.23
N ASN A 163 34.16 -0.96 27.59
CA ASN A 163 33.90 -1.10 26.15
C ASN A 163 33.66 -2.53 25.69
N ASP A 164 33.17 -3.39 26.58
CA ASP A 164 32.83 -4.77 26.22
C ASP A 164 31.59 -4.77 25.31
N TRP A 165 31.54 -5.70 24.37
CA TRP A 165 30.47 -5.87 23.40
C TRP A 165 29.76 -7.19 23.67
N ASP A 166 28.80 -7.14 24.61
CA ASP A 166 27.96 -8.31 24.90
C ASP A 166 26.84 -8.41 23.88
N ARG A 167 26.44 -9.63 23.55
CA ARG A 167 25.33 -9.88 22.66
C ARG A 167 24.08 -10.29 23.42
N PHE A 168 22.96 -9.69 23.04
CA PHE A 168 21.65 -10.01 23.60
C PHE A 168 20.62 -10.18 22.47
N THR A 169 20.08 -11.38 22.34
CA THR A 169 19.15 -11.75 21.25
C THR A 169 17.74 -11.19 21.42
N ASP A 170 17.37 -10.73 22.62
CA ASP A 170 16.08 -10.15 22.95
C ASP A 170 16.02 -8.65 22.62
N GLY A 171 16.16 -8.37 21.33
CA GLY A 171 15.95 -7.04 20.76
C GLY A 171 17.22 -6.38 20.23
N GLY A 172 17.01 -5.52 19.23
CA GLY A 172 17.91 -4.42 18.95
C GLY A 172 18.99 -4.71 17.92
N THR A 173 18.63 -4.81 16.65
CA THR A 173 19.38 -4.21 15.54
C THR A 173 18.36 -4.07 14.43
N LEU A 174 17.78 -2.88 14.29
CA LEU A 174 16.78 -2.57 13.26
C LEU A 174 17.49 -1.94 12.06
N ILE A 175 17.37 -2.55 10.89
CA ILE A 175 17.75 -1.97 9.62
C ILE A 175 16.47 -1.37 9.00
N ASP A 176 16.42 -0.04 8.93
CA ASP A 176 15.35 0.72 8.26
C ASP A 176 15.94 1.40 7.01
N GLY A 177 15.72 0.78 5.85
CA GLY A 177 16.31 1.24 4.60
C GLY A 177 15.31 1.80 3.58
N GLY A 178 14.16 2.29 4.03
CA GLY A 178 13.14 2.84 3.12
C GLY A 178 12.34 1.75 2.39
N THR A 179 11.84 2.04 1.19
CA THR A 179 10.98 1.09 0.44
C THR A 179 11.76 -0.10 -0.13
N LEU A 180 13.09 0.00 -0.27
CA LEU A 180 13.99 -1.14 -0.50
C LEU A 180 15.05 -1.14 0.61
N ALA A 181 14.84 -1.96 1.64
CA ALA A 181 15.63 -1.84 2.86
C ALA A 181 17.02 -2.48 2.77
N PHE A 182 17.09 -3.73 2.32
CA PHE A 182 18.35 -4.47 2.30
C PHE A 182 18.49 -5.33 1.05
N THR A 183 19.65 -5.27 0.40
CA THR A 183 19.96 -6.07 -0.80
C THR A 183 21.22 -6.90 -0.57
N VAL A 184 21.17 -8.17 -0.94
CA VAL A 184 22.34 -9.04 -1.09
C VAL A 184 22.47 -9.39 -2.57
N ARG A 185 23.63 -9.12 -3.16
CA ARG A 185 23.82 -9.23 -4.60
C ARG A 185 25.17 -9.83 -4.96
N ASP A 186 25.16 -10.71 -5.97
CA ASP A 186 26.35 -11.22 -6.67
C ASP A 186 27.39 -11.89 -5.75
N VAL A 187 26.95 -12.48 -4.63
CA VAL A 187 27.77 -13.32 -3.74
C VAL A 187 27.49 -14.80 -4.01
N THR A 188 28.28 -15.41 -4.91
CA THR A 188 28.02 -16.76 -5.42
C THR A 188 28.90 -17.86 -4.83
N ASP A 189 30.04 -17.51 -4.24
CA ASP A 189 31.08 -18.50 -3.94
C ASP A 189 31.31 -18.69 -2.43
N ALA A 190 30.59 -17.94 -1.60
CA ALA A 190 30.73 -17.97 -0.15
C ALA A 190 29.41 -17.60 0.56
N ARG A 191 29.42 -17.74 1.88
CA ARG A 191 28.27 -17.49 2.75
C ARG A 191 28.09 -16.00 3.01
N VAL A 192 26.83 -15.56 3.02
CA VAL A 192 26.36 -14.35 3.70
C VAL A 192 25.48 -14.80 4.86
N LEU A 193 25.81 -14.39 6.08
CA LEU A 193 25.01 -14.69 7.28
C LEU A 193 24.41 -13.40 7.82
N LEU A 194 23.09 -13.39 8.00
CA LEU A 194 22.37 -12.34 8.70
C LEU A 194 21.83 -12.97 9.99
N ASP A 195 22.32 -12.49 11.13
CA ASP A 195 22.05 -13.09 12.43
C ASP A 195 21.58 -12.05 13.46
N GLY A 196 20.43 -12.30 14.10
CA GLY A 196 19.88 -11.39 15.12
C GLY A 196 19.43 -10.03 14.60
N LEU A 197 19.03 -9.93 13.32
CA LEU A 197 18.62 -8.67 12.68
C LEU A 197 17.10 -8.53 12.59
N HIS A 198 16.59 -7.31 12.70
CA HIS A 198 15.26 -6.96 12.20
C HIS A 198 15.42 -6.06 10.98
N ILE A 199 15.03 -6.55 9.81
CA ILE A 199 15.09 -5.81 8.55
C ILE A 199 13.68 -5.39 8.18
N ALA A 200 13.44 -4.08 8.11
CA ALA A 200 12.13 -3.51 7.82
C ALA A 200 12.18 -2.58 6.61
N SER A 201 11.18 -2.68 5.72
CA SER A 201 10.95 -1.68 4.67
C SER A 201 9.72 -0.82 4.97
N ASN A 202 9.78 0.44 4.54
CA ASN A 202 8.68 1.39 4.65
C ASN A 202 7.56 1.07 3.65
N ASP A 203 6.34 1.52 3.96
CA ASP A 203 5.23 1.48 3.03
C ASP A 203 5.56 2.24 1.75
N ALA A 204 5.23 1.65 0.61
CA ALA A 204 5.37 2.28 -0.68
C ALA A 204 4.27 3.33 -0.87
N LEU A 205 4.68 4.56 -1.18
CA LEU A 205 3.78 5.72 -1.23
C LEU A 205 3.29 6.02 -2.65
N ASN A 206 4.01 5.55 -3.67
CA ASN A 206 3.70 5.82 -5.06
C ASN A 206 2.95 4.67 -5.73
N ASP A 207 2.18 4.98 -6.77
CA ASP A 207 1.49 3.98 -7.56
C ASP A 207 2.51 2.98 -8.17
N SER A 208 2.20 1.69 -8.08
CA SER A 208 3.01 0.56 -8.56
C SER A 208 4.40 0.43 -7.92
N GLU A 209 4.69 1.18 -6.86
CA GLU A 209 5.93 1.07 -6.11
C GLU A 209 5.93 -0.19 -5.24
N SER A 210 7.08 -0.85 -5.13
CA SER A 210 7.24 -2.04 -4.29
C SER A 210 7.82 -1.67 -2.94
N SER A 211 7.33 -2.30 -1.87
CA SER A 211 8.01 -2.32 -0.58
C SER A 211 8.70 -3.67 -0.40
N ILE A 212 10.03 -3.67 -0.28
CA ILE A 212 10.88 -4.86 -0.24
C ILE A 212 11.86 -4.72 0.93
N ALA A 213 11.69 -5.54 1.96
CA ALA A 213 12.60 -5.57 3.10
C ALA A 213 13.95 -6.23 2.77
N LEU A 214 13.92 -7.40 2.12
CA LEU A 214 15.13 -8.12 1.75
C LEU A 214 15.06 -8.56 0.29
N ARG A 215 16.10 -8.23 -0.48
CA ARG A 215 16.25 -8.64 -1.87
C ARG A 215 17.55 -9.42 -2.07
N ALA A 216 17.45 -10.69 -2.44
CA ALA A 216 18.61 -11.50 -2.81
C ALA A 216 18.68 -11.66 -4.34
N ILE A 217 19.83 -11.36 -4.94
CA ILE A 217 20.05 -11.39 -6.40
C ILE A 217 21.36 -12.13 -6.66
N HIS A 218 21.29 -13.22 -7.42
CA HIS A 218 22.47 -14.03 -7.75
C HIS A 218 23.31 -14.37 -6.51
N THR A 219 22.65 -14.84 -5.46
CA THR A 219 23.29 -15.24 -4.21
C THR A 219 23.21 -16.75 -4.06
N ALA A 220 24.33 -17.42 -3.78
CA ALA A 220 24.35 -18.88 -3.68
C ALA A 220 24.06 -19.40 -2.27
N ASN A 221 24.48 -18.66 -1.23
CA ASN A 221 24.39 -19.11 0.16
C ASN A 221 24.09 -17.95 1.12
N LEU A 222 22.83 -17.50 1.14
CA LEU A 222 22.32 -16.54 2.11
C LEU A 222 21.65 -17.29 3.27
N GLN A 223 22.13 -17.07 4.48
CA GLN A 223 21.61 -17.68 5.70
C GLN A 223 20.99 -16.61 6.59
N LEU A 224 19.77 -16.86 7.04
CA LEU A 224 19.06 -16.02 8.00
C LEU A 224 18.96 -16.81 9.31
N HIS A 225 19.62 -16.32 10.36
CA HIS A 225 19.55 -16.89 11.70
C HIS A 225 18.94 -15.85 12.64
N ASN A 226 17.99 -16.26 13.48
CA ASN A 226 17.28 -15.36 14.41
C ASN A 226 16.90 -13.98 13.81
N THR A 227 16.53 -13.95 12.52
CA THR A 227 16.36 -12.71 11.74
C THR A 227 14.90 -12.54 11.37
N ARG A 228 14.36 -11.35 11.65
CA ARG A 228 13.00 -10.95 11.30
C ARG A 228 13.05 -10.06 10.06
N VAL A 229 12.34 -10.46 9.01
CA VAL A 229 12.19 -9.68 7.77
C VAL A 229 10.74 -9.22 7.65
N GLU A 230 10.52 -7.90 7.61
CA GLU A 230 9.20 -7.29 7.58
C GLU A 230 9.09 -6.27 6.45
N ALA A 231 8.30 -6.60 5.43
CA ALA A 231 8.01 -5.66 4.37
C ALA A 231 6.80 -4.77 4.75
N GLY A 232 6.88 -3.49 4.38
CA GLY A 232 5.75 -2.58 4.36
C GLY A 232 4.73 -2.90 3.26
N LEU A 233 3.69 -2.08 3.16
CA LEU A 233 2.65 -2.18 2.14
C LEU A 233 3.21 -1.85 0.75
N GLY A 234 2.85 -2.66 -0.25
CA GLY A 234 3.08 -2.29 -1.65
C GLY A 234 2.17 -1.14 -2.09
N GLY A 235 2.62 -0.33 -3.04
CA GLY A 235 1.86 0.80 -3.55
C GLY A 235 0.62 0.34 -4.32
N PRO A 236 -0.45 1.17 -4.36
CA PRO A 236 -1.64 0.87 -5.15
C PRO A 236 -1.28 0.73 -6.64
N GLY A 237 -2.04 -0.05 -7.41
CA GLY A 237 -1.83 -0.10 -8.86
C GLY A 237 -2.10 1.27 -9.53
N ASN A 238 -1.39 1.58 -10.62
CA ASN A 238 -1.62 2.81 -11.39
C ASN A 238 -3.11 2.97 -11.74
N LYS A 239 -3.63 4.18 -11.54
CA LYS A 239 -4.96 4.53 -12.04
C LYS A 239 -5.01 4.36 -13.55
N GLY A 240 -6.15 3.85 -14.05
CA GLY A 240 -6.41 3.88 -15.48
C GLY A 240 -6.43 5.33 -15.97
N SER A 241 -5.90 5.58 -17.17
CA SER A 241 -5.91 6.92 -17.76
C SER A 241 -7.34 7.48 -17.81
N PRO A 242 -7.54 8.77 -17.48
CA PRO A 242 -8.81 9.42 -17.77
C PRO A 242 -9.13 9.31 -19.27
N ALA A 243 -10.42 9.28 -19.60
CA ALA A 243 -10.83 9.55 -20.98
C ALA A 243 -10.32 10.95 -21.37
N SER A 244 -9.95 11.14 -22.64
CA SER A 244 -9.58 12.47 -23.13
C SER A 244 -10.74 13.44 -22.84
N PRO A 245 -10.49 14.60 -22.17
CA PRO A 245 -11.53 15.55 -21.76
C PRO A 245 -12.44 16.04 -22.89
N ASP A 246 -12.00 15.85 -24.14
CA ASP A 246 -12.64 16.41 -25.32
C ASP A 246 -13.43 15.39 -26.14
N VAL A 247 -13.47 14.12 -25.71
CA VAL A 247 -14.24 13.08 -26.42
C VAL A 247 -15.55 12.80 -25.69
N LYS A 248 -16.40 13.81 -25.63
CA LYS A 248 -17.83 13.62 -25.32
C LYS A 248 -18.50 12.92 -26.49
N GLY A 249 -19.50 12.08 -26.21
CA GLY A 249 -20.38 11.60 -27.27
C GLY A 249 -21.02 12.78 -27.99
N ALA A 250 -21.04 12.75 -29.32
CA ALA A 250 -21.67 13.81 -30.11
C ALA A 250 -23.15 13.94 -29.72
N PRO A 251 -23.72 15.15 -29.71
CA PRO A 251 -25.17 15.32 -29.54
C PRO A 251 -25.92 14.62 -30.68
N GLY A 252 -27.16 14.20 -30.43
CA GLY A 252 -28.04 13.73 -31.49
C GLY A 252 -28.39 14.88 -32.44
N ILE A 253 -28.43 14.59 -33.73
CA ILE A 253 -28.79 15.59 -34.74
C ILE A 253 -30.29 15.89 -34.67
N PRO A 254 -30.69 17.13 -34.92
CA PRO A 254 -32.10 17.50 -34.95
C PRO A 254 -32.79 16.77 -36.12
N GLY A 255 -34.06 16.43 -35.91
CA GLY A 255 -34.93 15.93 -36.97
C GLY A 255 -35.26 17.02 -37.99
N GLY A 256 -35.74 16.59 -39.15
CA GLY A 256 -36.10 17.50 -40.24
C GLY A 256 -37.21 18.49 -39.83
N ALA A 257 -37.25 19.64 -40.50
CA ALA A 257 -38.43 20.50 -40.49
C ALA A 257 -39.55 19.85 -41.30
N ALA A 258 -40.81 20.16 -40.95
CA ALA A 258 -41.94 19.73 -41.75
C ALA A 258 -41.87 20.29 -43.17
N GLN A 259 -42.28 19.52 -44.17
CA GLN A 259 -42.21 19.92 -45.58
C GLN A 259 -43.61 20.25 -46.13
N PRO A 260 -43.75 21.30 -46.95
CA PRO A 260 -44.97 21.55 -47.68
C PRO A 260 -45.16 20.49 -48.77
N SER A 261 -46.37 19.96 -48.92
CA SER A 261 -46.74 19.07 -50.02
C SER A 261 -48.01 19.56 -50.69
N GLY A 262 -48.19 19.24 -51.97
CA GLY A 262 -49.38 19.63 -52.73
C GLY A 262 -50.71 19.09 -52.18
N THR A 263 -50.68 18.20 -51.17
CA THR A 263 -51.85 17.61 -50.51
C THR A 263 -51.87 17.81 -48.99
N GLY A 264 -51.00 18.68 -48.42
CA GLY A 264 -50.91 18.99 -46.99
C GLY A 264 -49.47 19.08 -46.46
N SER A 265 -49.27 19.11 -45.14
CA SER A 265 -47.92 19.12 -44.55
C SER A 265 -47.40 17.71 -44.25
N ILE A 266 -46.16 17.44 -44.62
CA ILE A 266 -45.43 16.21 -44.27
C ILE A 266 -44.63 16.49 -42.99
N PRO A 267 -44.77 15.70 -41.91
CA PRO A 267 -43.95 15.85 -40.71
C PRO A 267 -42.45 15.70 -40.99
N GLY A 268 -41.63 16.29 -40.13
CA GLY A 268 -40.18 16.18 -40.24
C GLY A 268 -39.67 14.76 -40.00
N ASP A 269 -38.63 14.37 -40.74
CA ASP A 269 -37.92 13.10 -40.50
C ASP A 269 -37.32 13.04 -39.10
N GLN A 270 -37.23 11.84 -38.53
CA GLN A 270 -36.61 11.61 -37.24
C GLN A 270 -35.10 11.90 -37.29
N GLY A 271 -34.59 12.63 -36.28
CA GLY A 271 -33.15 12.84 -36.10
C GLY A 271 -32.43 11.56 -35.62
N THR A 272 -31.13 11.44 -35.86
CA THR A 272 -30.35 10.32 -35.31
C THR A 272 -29.89 10.60 -33.88
N GLY A 273 -29.75 9.54 -33.08
CA GLY A 273 -29.18 9.64 -31.74
C GLY A 273 -27.70 10.02 -31.74
N GLY A 274 -27.24 10.56 -30.60
CA GLY A 274 -25.84 10.90 -30.41
C GLY A 274 -24.94 9.65 -30.44
N THR A 275 -23.75 9.74 -31.03
CA THR A 275 -22.80 8.62 -31.11
C THR A 275 -21.60 8.82 -30.20
N SER A 276 -21.19 7.76 -29.50
CA SER A 276 -19.88 7.68 -28.82
C SER A 276 -18.87 6.95 -29.69
N THR A 277 -17.66 7.49 -29.81
CA THR A 277 -16.53 6.92 -30.55
C THR A 277 -16.09 5.56 -30.02
N CYS A 278 -16.42 5.26 -28.75
CA CYS A 278 -16.05 4.04 -28.04
C CYS A 278 -17.26 3.12 -27.76
N SER A 279 -18.28 3.16 -28.61
CA SER A 279 -19.49 2.33 -28.44
C SER A 279 -19.19 0.85 -28.68
N VAL A 280 -19.14 0.07 -27.60
CA VAL A 280 -19.04 -1.40 -27.65
C VAL A 280 -20.40 -1.99 -27.32
N SER A 281 -20.95 -2.81 -28.22
CA SER A 281 -22.13 -3.66 -27.96
C SER A 281 -23.37 -2.92 -27.44
N GLY A 282 -23.56 -1.64 -27.80
CA GLY A 282 -24.71 -0.83 -27.38
C GLY A 282 -24.48 0.04 -26.12
N ALA A 283 -23.33 -0.09 -25.46
CA ALA A 283 -22.98 0.78 -24.33
C ALA A 283 -22.53 2.16 -24.84
N GLY A 284 -23.11 3.23 -24.29
CA GLY A 284 -22.84 4.61 -24.70
C GLY A 284 -23.51 5.02 -26.02
N VAL A 285 -24.58 4.32 -26.44
CA VAL A 285 -25.43 4.75 -27.56
C VAL A 285 -26.34 5.89 -27.10
N GLY A 286 -26.45 6.93 -27.92
CA GLY A 286 -27.37 8.04 -27.67
C GLY A 286 -28.82 7.68 -27.90
N GLY A 287 -29.74 8.44 -27.31
CA GLY A 287 -31.17 8.17 -27.44
C GLY A 287 -31.65 8.37 -28.88
N PRO A 288 -32.69 7.64 -29.35
CA PRO A 288 -33.24 7.83 -30.69
C PRO A 288 -33.81 9.25 -30.85
N GLY A 289 -33.85 9.82 -32.05
CA GLY A 289 -34.50 11.12 -32.25
C GLY A 289 -36.02 11.04 -32.09
N GLY A 290 -36.69 12.19 -31.99
CA GLY A 290 -38.15 12.28 -31.91
C GLY A 290 -38.81 12.01 -33.26
N SER A 291 -40.00 11.40 -33.28
CA SER A 291 -40.79 11.21 -34.51
C SER A 291 -41.56 12.49 -34.85
N GLY A 292 -41.61 12.87 -36.12
CA GLY A 292 -42.47 13.97 -36.57
C GLY A 292 -43.95 13.60 -36.42
N VAL A 293 -44.78 14.55 -35.96
CA VAL A 293 -46.21 14.33 -35.73
C VAL A 293 -47.04 15.15 -36.71
N VAL A 294 -48.08 14.55 -37.27
CA VAL A 294 -49.08 15.27 -38.09
C VAL A 294 -50.09 15.93 -37.15
N ARG A 295 -50.35 17.22 -37.33
CA ARG A 295 -51.30 18.02 -36.54
C ARG A 295 -50.96 18.18 -35.06
N ASP A 296 -49.69 18.14 -34.73
CA ASP A 296 -49.19 18.46 -33.39
C ASP A 296 -47.71 18.89 -33.45
N GLN A 297 -47.17 19.32 -32.32
CA GLN A 297 -45.72 19.52 -32.14
C GLN A 297 -44.96 18.22 -32.35
N GLY A 298 -43.72 18.31 -32.84
CA GLY A 298 -42.88 17.12 -32.99
C GLY A 298 -42.53 16.49 -31.64
N GLU A 299 -42.16 15.21 -31.64
CA GLU A 299 -41.78 14.54 -30.40
C GLU A 299 -40.37 14.98 -29.94
N THR A 300 -40.18 14.96 -28.62
CA THR A 300 -38.84 15.12 -28.01
C THR A 300 -38.03 13.86 -28.28
N GLY A 301 -36.73 14.03 -28.56
CA GLY A 301 -35.83 12.89 -28.71
C GLY A 301 -35.72 12.07 -27.42
N GLY A 302 -35.39 10.79 -27.58
CA GLY A 302 -35.13 9.87 -26.48
C GLY A 302 -33.88 10.28 -25.69
N THR A 303 -33.88 9.91 -24.41
CA THR A 303 -32.71 10.07 -23.53
C THR A 303 -31.59 9.13 -23.94
N GLY A 304 -30.34 9.62 -23.97
CA GLY A 304 -29.16 8.77 -24.10
C GLY A 304 -28.72 8.20 -22.74
N GLU A 305 -28.02 7.08 -22.78
CA GLU A 305 -27.46 6.45 -21.58
C GLU A 305 -26.24 7.26 -21.07
N PRO A 306 -26.03 7.43 -19.73
CA PRO A 306 -26.87 6.95 -18.64
C PRO A 306 -28.03 7.89 -18.25
N ALA A 307 -28.06 9.14 -18.72
CA ALA A 307 -29.15 10.10 -18.48
C ALA A 307 -28.99 11.43 -19.27
N THR A 308 -28.57 11.39 -20.54
CA THR A 308 -28.46 12.62 -21.36
C THR A 308 -29.82 12.97 -21.96
N LYS A 309 -30.28 14.20 -21.77
CA LYS A 309 -31.63 14.61 -22.19
C LYS A 309 -31.71 14.70 -23.72
N GLY A 310 -32.81 14.19 -24.30
CA GLY A 310 -33.10 14.39 -25.71
C GLY A 310 -33.55 15.83 -26.01
N GLY A 311 -33.36 16.23 -27.26
CA GLY A 311 -33.71 17.56 -27.76
C GLY A 311 -35.22 17.73 -27.87
N ALA A 312 -35.70 18.94 -27.55
CA ALA A 312 -37.13 19.24 -27.61
C ALA A 312 -37.67 19.15 -29.04
N GLY A 313 -38.91 18.69 -29.19
CA GLY A 313 -39.61 18.68 -30.48
C GLY A 313 -39.85 20.09 -31.02
N GLY A 314 -39.89 20.21 -32.34
CA GLY A 314 -40.14 21.45 -33.06
C GLY A 314 -41.55 21.97 -32.81
N ALA A 315 -41.65 23.29 -32.62
CA ALA A 315 -42.90 23.96 -32.30
C ALA A 315 -43.94 23.86 -33.43
N ASP A 316 -45.21 23.95 -33.05
CA ASP A 316 -46.34 24.05 -33.97
C ASP A 316 -46.20 25.32 -34.84
N ALA A 317 -46.43 25.20 -36.14
CA ALA A 317 -46.39 26.33 -37.07
C ALA A 317 -47.79 26.83 -37.42
N GLY A 318 -47.92 28.15 -37.51
CA GLY A 318 -49.13 28.79 -38.04
C GLY A 318 -49.35 28.47 -39.53
N PRO A 319 -50.60 28.47 -40.01
CA PRO A 319 -50.91 28.25 -41.41
C PRO A 319 -50.30 29.34 -42.29
N VAL A 320 -49.61 28.94 -43.36
CA VAL A 320 -49.13 29.83 -44.41
C VAL A 320 -50.00 29.59 -45.64
N ASP A 321 -50.77 30.60 -46.06
CA ASP A 321 -51.59 30.51 -47.27
C ASP A 321 -50.67 30.54 -48.49
N ASN A 322 -50.69 29.46 -49.26
CA ASN A 322 -50.10 29.43 -50.58
C ASN A 322 -51.14 28.96 -51.59
N SER A 323 -51.89 29.92 -52.15
CA SER A 323 -52.81 29.71 -53.26
C SER A 323 -53.95 28.73 -52.96
N GLY A 324 -54.54 28.79 -51.76
CA GLY A 324 -55.72 27.98 -51.37
C GLY A 324 -55.40 26.61 -50.76
N ALA A 325 -54.11 26.29 -50.57
CA ALA A 325 -53.65 25.18 -49.74
C ALA A 325 -52.98 25.73 -48.47
N PHE A 326 -53.52 25.40 -47.30
CA PHE A 326 -52.88 25.72 -46.02
C PHE A 326 -51.62 24.87 -45.86
N ASN A 327 -50.45 25.48 -46.02
CA ASN A 327 -49.17 24.84 -45.80
C ASN A 327 -48.63 25.27 -44.44
N CYS A 328 -48.30 24.32 -43.58
CA CYS A 328 -47.77 24.60 -42.27
C CYS A 328 -46.39 23.96 -42.14
N VAL A 329 -45.36 24.80 -42.00
CA VAL A 329 -43.96 24.38 -41.90
C VAL A 329 -43.51 24.59 -40.46
N GLY A 330 -43.66 23.55 -39.63
CA GLY A 330 -43.10 23.48 -38.29
C GLY A 330 -41.58 23.54 -38.35
N GLY A 331 -40.98 24.32 -37.44
CA GLY A 331 -39.53 24.41 -37.32
C GLY A 331 -38.91 23.05 -36.96
N PRO A 332 -37.62 22.83 -37.26
CA PRO A 332 -36.92 21.63 -36.82
C PRO A 332 -36.94 21.56 -35.28
N GLY A 333 -36.81 20.34 -34.74
CA GLY A 333 -36.58 20.19 -33.30
C GLY A 333 -35.17 20.62 -32.89
N LEU A 334 -34.92 20.65 -31.59
CA LEU A 334 -33.61 21.00 -31.03
C LEU A 334 -32.70 19.79 -30.97
N ASP A 335 -31.40 20.07 -30.93
CA ASP A 335 -30.35 19.09 -30.66
C ASP A 335 -30.54 18.48 -29.25
N GLY A 336 -30.14 17.21 -29.10
CA GLY A 336 -30.04 16.60 -27.77
C GLY A 336 -28.78 17.05 -27.02
N ASP A 337 -28.78 16.84 -25.71
CA ASP A 337 -27.60 17.18 -24.91
C ASP A 337 -26.40 16.30 -25.30
N PRO A 338 -25.16 16.85 -25.25
CA PRO A 338 -23.95 16.06 -25.45
C PRO A 338 -23.81 14.89 -24.48
N GLY A 339 -23.05 13.88 -24.89
CA GLY A 339 -22.70 12.72 -24.07
C GLY A 339 -21.93 13.05 -22.79
N ALA A 340 -22.04 12.19 -21.78
CA ALA A 340 -21.24 12.30 -20.56
C ALA A 340 -19.82 11.73 -20.72
N GLU A 341 -18.86 12.31 -20.02
CA GLU A 341 -17.47 11.83 -19.99
C GLU A 341 -17.35 10.49 -19.25
N GLY A 342 -16.40 9.65 -19.68
CA GLY A 342 -16.06 8.41 -18.97
C GLY A 342 -15.28 8.69 -17.68
N THR A 343 -15.41 7.80 -16.69
CA THR A 343 -14.66 7.94 -15.43
C THR A 343 -13.39 7.10 -15.45
N PRO A 344 -12.26 7.60 -14.92
CA PRO A 344 -11.05 6.80 -14.73
C PRO A 344 -11.31 5.52 -13.93
N GLY A 345 -10.47 4.50 -14.17
CA GLY A 345 -10.43 3.31 -13.32
C GLY A 345 -9.84 3.63 -11.94
N GLY A 346 -10.27 2.89 -10.93
CA GLY A 346 -9.72 2.99 -9.57
C GLY A 346 -8.49 2.11 -9.41
N PRO A 347 -7.56 2.48 -8.51
CA PRO A 347 -6.41 1.63 -8.19
C PRO A 347 -6.85 0.29 -7.59
N GLY A 348 -5.95 -0.70 -7.65
CA GLY A 348 -6.11 -1.96 -6.91
C GLY A 348 -5.62 -1.81 -5.48
N ASP A 349 -6.21 -2.57 -4.55
CA ASP A 349 -5.80 -2.57 -3.15
C ASP A 349 -4.39 -3.16 -2.96
N ALA A 350 -3.64 -2.61 -2.01
CA ALA A 350 -2.35 -3.16 -1.61
C ALA A 350 -2.50 -4.57 -1.00
N GLY A 351 -1.51 -5.44 -1.24
CA GLY A 351 -1.43 -6.72 -0.55
C GLY A 351 -0.93 -6.55 0.88
N PHE A 352 -1.42 -7.35 1.82
CA PHE A 352 -0.96 -7.33 3.21
C PHE A 352 -0.75 -8.74 3.78
N GLY A 353 0.35 -8.92 4.51
CA GLY A 353 0.60 -10.08 5.37
C GLY A 353 1.99 -10.72 5.20
N MET A 354 2.31 -11.66 6.08
CA MET A 354 3.63 -12.31 6.13
C MET A 354 3.69 -13.58 5.28
N GLY A 355 4.58 -13.61 4.28
CA GLY A 355 4.91 -14.85 3.57
C GLY A 355 5.61 -15.87 4.48
N PHE A 356 5.87 -17.06 3.94
CA PHE A 356 6.66 -18.08 4.64
C PHE A 356 7.66 -18.71 3.69
N LEU A 357 8.84 -19.07 4.20
CA LEU A 357 9.80 -19.88 3.47
C LEU A 357 9.29 -21.32 3.42
N ASN A 358 8.99 -21.82 2.22
CA ASN A 358 8.81 -23.25 2.02
C ASN A 358 10.21 -23.88 1.99
N VAL A 359 10.62 -24.43 3.14
CA VAL A 359 11.95 -25.02 3.35
C VAL A 359 12.25 -26.17 2.39
N ASP A 360 11.26 -26.97 2.00
CA ASP A 360 11.44 -28.12 1.11
C ASP A 360 11.64 -27.68 -0.35
N ALA A 361 11.03 -26.57 -0.74
CA ALA A 361 11.13 -26.02 -2.08
C ALA A 361 12.20 -24.92 -2.20
N GLY A 362 12.79 -24.49 -1.09
CA GLY A 362 13.76 -23.39 -1.04
C GLY A 362 13.21 -22.05 -1.55
N VAL A 363 11.89 -21.85 -1.52
CA VAL A 363 11.24 -20.65 -2.08
C VAL A 363 10.37 -19.96 -1.04
N TRP A 364 10.43 -18.64 -1.04
CA TRP A 364 9.51 -17.79 -0.28
C TRP A 364 8.13 -17.80 -0.96
N VAL A 365 7.09 -18.20 -0.22
CA VAL A 365 5.74 -18.34 -0.74
C VAL A 365 4.81 -17.35 -0.05
N THR A 366 3.99 -16.66 -0.85
CA THR A 366 2.92 -15.79 -0.36
C THR A 366 1.55 -16.43 -0.57
N ARG A 367 0.61 -16.16 0.34
CA ARG A 367 -0.80 -16.56 0.24
C ARG A 367 -1.54 -15.64 -0.74
N PRO A 368 -2.66 -16.09 -1.34
CA PRO A 368 -3.46 -15.25 -2.22
C PRO A 368 -3.90 -13.91 -1.60
N THR A 369 -4.23 -13.91 -0.30
CA THR A 369 -4.65 -12.72 0.46
C THR A 369 -3.52 -11.72 0.72
N GLN A 370 -2.27 -12.10 0.46
CA GLN A 370 -1.07 -11.27 0.64
C GLN A 370 -0.66 -10.57 -0.65
N LYS A 371 -1.36 -10.85 -1.75
CA LYS A 371 -1.16 -10.19 -3.04
C LYS A 371 -2.12 -9.00 -3.12
N GLY A 372 -1.68 -7.93 -3.78
CA GLY A 372 -2.57 -6.81 -4.09
C GLY A 372 -3.73 -7.24 -4.97
N ALA A 373 -4.86 -6.57 -4.82
CA ALA A 373 -6.03 -6.78 -5.67
C ALA A 373 -5.83 -6.08 -7.03
N PRO A 374 -6.41 -6.61 -8.11
CA PRO A 374 -6.45 -5.87 -9.37
C PRO A 374 -7.24 -4.57 -9.20
N GLY A 375 -6.84 -3.53 -9.93
CA GLY A 375 -7.62 -2.29 -10.00
C GLY A 375 -8.99 -2.49 -10.64
N VAL A 376 -9.90 -1.57 -10.37
CA VAL A 376 -11.22 -1.55 -10.99
C VAL A 376 -11.17 -0.80 -12.31
N GLY A 377 -11.74 -1.39 -13.37
CA GLY A 377 -11.83 -0.76 -14.67
C GLY A 377 -12.61 0.57 -14.62
N GLY A 378 -12.18 1.54 -15.43
CA GLY A 378 -12.92 2.79 -15.63
C GLY A 378 -14.24 2.55 -16.36
N ARG A 379 -15.11 3.57 -16.36
CA ARG A 379 -16.36 3.55 -17.13
C ARG A 379 -16.17 4.28 -18.45
N ILE A 380 -16.69 3.72 -19.53
CA ILE A 380 -16.67 4.39 -20.84
C ILE A 380 -17.56 5.63 -20.83
N GLY A 381 -17.24 6.60 -21.69
CA GLY A 381 -18.09 7.76 -21.95
C GLY A 381 -19.37 7.39 -22.70
N ALA A 382 -20.37 8.26 -22.57
CA ALA A 382 -21.73 8.03 -23.01
C ALA A 382 -22.11 8.83 -24.27
N GLY A 383 -23.15 8.41 -24.97
CA GLY A 383 -23.71 9.09 -26.15
C GLY A 383 -24.67 10.20 -25.75
N GLY A 384 -24.79 11.24 -26.59
CA GLY A 384 -25.75 12.33 -26.37
C GLY A 384 -27.21 11.93 -26.57
N GLY A 385 -28.16 12.72 -26.08
CA GLY A 385 -29.59 12.51 -26.33
C GLY A 385 -29.94 12.67 -27.82
N GLY A 386 -31.03 12.06 -28.28
CA GLY A 386 -31.50 12.22 -29.67
C GLY A 386 -32.10 13.60 -29.90
N GLY A 387 -32.01 14.15 -31.11
CA GLY A 387 -32.65 15.42 -31.46
C GLY A 387 -34.17 15.28 -31.64
N GLY A 388 -34.93 16.35 -31.37
CA GLY A 388 -36.37 16.40 -31.64
C GLY A 388 -36.66 16.64 -33.13
N SER A 389 -37.87 16.37 -33.60
CA SER A 389 -38.30 16.56 -34.99
C SER A 389 -39.31 17.70 -35.14
N GLY A 390 -39.56 18.18 -36.37
CA GLY A 390 -40.60 19.18 -36.65
C GLY A 390 -42.01 18.58 -36.76
N GLY A 391 -42.99 19.20 -36.10
CA GLY A 391 -44.42 18.89 -36.20
C GLY A 391 -45.16 19.66 -37.30
N THR A 392 -46.44 19.34 -37.54
CA THR A 392 -47.33 20.07 -38.49
C THR A 392 -48.55 20.67 -37.78
N CYS A 393 -49.25 21.61 -38.43
CA CYS A 393 -50.26 22.44 -37.76
C CYS A 393 -51.39 21.68 -37.08
N SER A 394 -51.56 21.92 -35.79
CA SER A 394 -52.69 21.35 -35.03
C SER A 394 -54.02 21.97 -35.45
N ASP A 395 -55.10 21.20 -35.34
CA ASP A 395 -56.47 21.67 -35.61
C ASP A 395 -56.90 22.84 -34.70
N ARG A 396 -56.13 23.14 -33.63
CA ARG A 396 -56.33 24.32 -32.78
C ARG A 396 -55.82 25.60 -33.43
N THR A 397 -54.73 25.53 -34.18
CA THR A 397 -54.04 26.70 -34.76
C THR A 397 -54.75 27.19 -36.03
N VAL A 398 -55.36 26.28 -36.78
CA VAL A 398 -56.19 26.58 -37.97
C VAL A 398 -57.48 27.32 -37.57
N LYS A 399 -58.14 26.91 -36.47
CA LYS A 399 -59.36 27.58 -35.98
C LYS A 399 -59.12 29.00 -35.46
N ALA A 400 -57.93 29.29 -34.92
CA ALA A 400 -57.59 30.62 -34.43
C ALA A 400 -57.48 31.66 -35.58
N THR A 401 -57.10 31.23 -36.79
CA THR A 401 -56.96 32.10 -37.96
C THR A 401 -58.26 32.29 -38.72
N GLU A 402 -59.13 31.28 -38.79
CA GLU A 402 -60.49 31.45 -39.35
C GLU A 402 -61.32 32.47 -38.56
N THR A 403 -61.09 32.60 -37.25
CA THR A 403 -61.79 33.58 -36.41
C THR A 403 -61.23 35.01 -36.58
N ALA A 404 -59.96 35.15 -36.99
CA ALA A 404 -59.32 36.45 -37.20
C ALA A 404 -59.63 37.06 -38.58
N ALA A 405 -60.02 36.24 -39.56
CA ALA A 405 -60.39 36.69 -40.91
C ALA A 405 -61.87 37.14 -41.04
N SER A 406 -62.67 36.98 -39.98
CA SER A 406 -64.09 37.38 -39.94
C SER A 406 -64.40 38.57 -39.01
N GLY A 407 -63.39 39.38 -38.69
CA GLY A 407 -63.51 40.60 -37.88
C GLY A 407 -63.57 41.87 -38.72
#